data_AF-A0A932K1P2-F1
#
_entry.id   AF-A0A932K1P2-F1
#
_cell.length_a   1.000
_cell.length_b   1.000
_cell.length_c   1.000
_cell.angle_alpha   90.00
_cell.angle_beta   90.00
_cell.angle_gamma   90.00
#
_symmetry.space_group_name_H-M   'P 1'
#
loop_
_entity.id
_entity.type
_entity.pdbx_description
1 polymer ?
#
loop_
_entity_poly.entity_id
_entity_poly.type
_entity_poly.pdbx_seq_one_letter_code
_entity_poly.pdbx_strand_id
1 'polypeptide(L)'
;MTLFVLGLGVGLAFGQTRLLPAPSRPLAPIAGLALQEPFRPSLAVSVNLTLPRAVPAGPRAAPVAVRPVPAPSAAARELPKVESGDILFLDFGRGPYYDAIADPTLEQFGGEGVRLHHSGVVEVEDGVPFVWEAWPGRGVSRVPLRFFLARVAGGRGQPGGYYLGRLRPEWRALGRAAAAKAKSLAGRPYDGDMAWDGPGFYCSRLISVLFEEAGIFKPRPMSFGREGTPARAFWEAYFAARGLPVPDGRPGVSPLGIYLEGRERLFELAGP
;
A
#
# COMPACT_ATOMS: atom_id res chain seq x y z
N MET A 1 57.59 -9.93 -45.97
CA MET A 1 56.27 -9.96 -46.65
C MET A 1 55.70 -8.55 -46.62
N THR A 2 55.38 -8.10 -47.82
CA THR A 2 55.06 -6.77 -48.35
C THR A 2 53.92 -6.00 -47.66
N LEU A 3 54.15 -4.70 -47.42
CA LEU A 3 53.13 -3.66 -47.22
C LEU A 3 52.31 -3.45 -48.50
N PHE A 4 51.01 -3.23 -48.40
CA PHE A 4 50.27 -2.44 -49.39
C PHE A 4 49.30 -1.46 -48.70
N VAL A 5 49.49 -0.19 -49.02
CA VAL A 5 48.66 0.97 -48.75
C VAL A 5 47.87 1.28 -50.03
N LEU A 6 46.59 1.64 -49.91
CA LEU A 6 45.78 2.49 -50.81
C LEU A 6 44.34 2.48 -50.22
N GLY A 7 43.60 3.57 -50.04
CA GLY A 7 43.72 4.94 -50.52
C GLY A 7 42.35 5.41 -51.02
N LEU A 8 41.80 6.44 -50.35
CA LEU A 8 40.83 7.46 -50.80
C LEU A 8 39.40 7.09 -51.24
N GLY A 9 38.44 7.87 -50.72
CA GLY A 9 37.08 7.99 -51.23
C GLY A 9 36.18 8.91 -50.39
N VAL A 10 36.34 10.22 -50.55
CA VAL A 10 35.45 11.27 -50.01
C VAL A 10 34.10 11.20 -50.72
N GLY A 11 33.00 11.24 -49.96
CA GLY A 11 31.63 11.36 -50.49
C GLY A 11 30.70 12.04 -49.49
N LEU A 12 30.60 13.37 -49.61
CA LEU A 12 29.55 14.18 -48.99
C LEU A 12 28.19 13.82 -49.61
N ALA A 13 27.22 13.42 -48.78
CA ALA A 13 25.82 13.34 -49.19
C ALA A 13 24.95 14.09 -48.18
N PHE A 14 24.50 15.27 -48.61
CA PHE A 14 23.43 16.06 -48.00
C PHE A 14 22.13 15.25 -48.04
N GLY A 15 21.59 14.92 -46.87
CA GLY A 15 20.26 14.33 -46.69
C GLY A 15 19.36 15.29 -45.93
N GLN A 16 18.36 15.83 -46.62
CA GLN A 16 17.50 16.92 -46.18
C GLN A 16 16.67 16.59 -44.92
N THR A 17 16.70 17.53 -43.98
CA THR A 17 15.79 17.64 -42.83
C THR A 17 14.36 17.90 -43.34
N ARG A 18 13.45 16.92 -43.23
CA ARG A 18 12.01 17.17 -43.40
C ARG A 18 11.44 17.72 -42.10
N LEU A 19 11.24 19.04 -42.07
CA LEU A 19 10.45 19.76 -41.09
C LEU A 19 8.96 19.37 -41.22
N LEU A 20 8.36 18.96 -40.09
CA LEU A 20 6.91 18.80 -39.95
C LEU A 20 6.27 20.19 -39.83
N PRO A 21 5.10 20.44 -40.46
CA PRO A 21 4.44 21.74 -40.37
C PRO A 21 3.77 21.94 -39.00
N ALA A 22 3.97 23.13 -38.43
CA ALA A 22 3.27 23.60 -37.24
C ALA A 22 1.78 23.89 -37.54
N PRO A 23 0.84 23.55 -36.64
CA PRO A 23 -0.55 23.97 -36.80
C PRO A 23 -0.67 25.47 -36.45
N SER A 24 -1.07 26.26 -37.44
CA SER A 24 -1.43 27.67 -37.29
C SER A 24 -2.92 27.83 -37.60
N ARG A 25 -3.72 28.13 -36.59
CA ARG A 25 -4.93 28.98 -36.69
C ARG A 25 -5.52 29.29 -35.30
N PRO A 26 -5.74 30.57 -34.96
CA PRO A 26 -6.50 30.96 -33.78
C PRO A 26 -8.01 30.89 -34.08
N LEU A 27 -8.81 30.41 -33.13
CA LEU A 27 -10.27 30.49 -33.19
C LEU A 27 -10.71 31.89 -32.72
N ALA A 28 -11.49 32.57 -33.57
CA ALA A 28 -12.09 33.87 -33.31
C ALA A 28 -13.38 33.75 -32.47
N PRO A 29 -13.80 34.81 -31.75
CA PRO A 29 -14.97 34.79 -30.89
C PRO A 29 -16.25 35.02 -31.71
N ILE A 30 -17.35 34.34 -31.35
CA ILE A 30 -18.67 34.63 -31.90
C ILE A 30 -19.47 35.38 -30.83
N ALA A 31 -19.83 36.62 -31.15
CA ALA A 31 -20.80 37.42 -30.43
C ALA A 31 -21.91 37.85 -31.40
N GLY A 32 -23.17 37.74 -30.96
CA GLY A 32 -24.19 38.75 -31.25
C GLY A 32 -25.50 38.29 -31.92
N LEU A 33 -26.60 38.66 -31.23
CA LEU A 33 -27.99 38.89 -31.69
C LEU A 33 -28.91 37.67 -31.95
N ALA A 34 -30.19 37.65 -31.56
CA ALA A 34 -31.03 38.56 -30.77
C ALA A 34 -32.33 37.83 -30.34
N LEU A 35 -32.84 38.25 -29.18
CA LEU A 35 -34.23 38.29 -28.67
C LEU A 35 -35.37 37.65 -29.50
N GLN A 36 -36.06 36.66 -28.91
CA GLN A 36 -37.51 36.47 -29.04
C GLN A 36 -38.14 36.11 -27.68
N GLU A 37 -39.29 36.74 -27.43
CA GLU A 37 -40.16 36.81 -26.24
C GLU A 37 -40.79 35.47 -25.77
N PRO A 38 -41.42 35.40 -24.57
CA PRO A 38 -41.60 34.15 -23.83
C PRO A 38 -42.80 33.31 -24.29
N PHE A 39 -42.56 31.99 -24.38
CA PHE A 39 -43.60 31.00 -24.63
C PHE A 39 -44.41 30.73 -23.34
N ARG A 40 -45.73 30.87 -23.43
CA ARG A 40 -46.71 30.54 -22.39
C ARG A 40 -46.82 29.02 -22.20
N PRO A 41 -46.99 28.49 -20.98
CA PRO A 41 -47.26 27.07 -20.81
C PRO A 41 -48.74 26.79 -21.07
N SER A 42 -49.03 25.76 -21.85
CA SER A 42 -50.35 25.13 -21.87
C SER A 42 -50.21 23.63 -22.09
N LEU A 43 -51.13 22.90 -21.46
CA LEU A 43 -51.31 21.45 -21.38
C LEU A 43 -50.34 20.64 -20.52
N ALA A 44 -50.81 20.44 -19.28
CA ALA A 44 -50.49 19.27 -18.48
C ALA A 44 -50.86 17.98 -19.23
N VAL A 45 -49.87 17.11 -19.42
CA VAL A 45 -50.07 15.68 -19.68
C VAL A 45 -49.67 14.96 -18.41
N SER A 46 -50.65 14.48 -17.65
CA SER A 46 -50.42 13.66 -16.46
C SER A 46 -49.98 12.27 -16.89
N VAL A 47 -48.67 12.00 -16.85
CA VAL A 47 -48.13 10.65 -16.92
C VAL A 47 -48.10 10.10 -15.49
N ASN A 48 -48.98 9.16 -15.18
CA ASN A 48 -48.89 8.36 -13.95
C ASN A 48 -47.69 7.41 -14.06
N LEU A 49 -46.50 7.92 -13.72
CA LEU A 49 -45.33 7.10 -13.42
C LEU A 49 -45.47 6.62 -11.97
N THR A 50 -45.97 5.40 -11.80
CA THR A 50 -45.87 4.66 -10.54
C THR A 50 -44.38 4.40 -10.29
N LEU A 51 -43.75 5.25 -9.47
CA LEU A 51 -42.38 5.06 -9.00
C LEU A 51 -42.31 3.74 -8.20
N PRO A 52 -41.34 2.85 -8.44
CA PRO A 52 -41.09 1.76 -7.53
C PRO A 52 -40.75 2.34 -6.16
N ARG A 53 -41.41 1.81 -5.15
CA ARG A 53 -41.25 2.16 -3.73
C ARG A 53 -39.76 2.14 -3.38
N ALA A 54 -39.25 3.24 -2.83
CA ALA A 54 -37.88 3.33 -2.35
C ALA A 54 -37.57 2.14 -1.42
N VAL A 55 -36.58 1.35 -1.78
CA VAL A 55 -36.02 0.33 -0.91
C VAL A 55 -35.44 1.07 0.30
N PRO A 56 -35.87 0.77 1.55
CA PRO A 56 -35.30 1.43 2.71
C PRO A 56 -33.81 1.13 2.73
N ALA A 57 -32.99 2.19 2.88
CA ALA A 57 -31.57 2.03 3.13
C ALA A 57 -31.41 1.08 4.32
N GLY A 58 -30.84 -0.09 4.08
CA GLY A 58 -30.51 -1.05 5.13
C GLY A 58 -29.66 -0.36 6.20
N PRO A 59 -29.71 -0.83 7.46
CA PRO A 59 -29.00 -0.18 8.56
C PRO A 59 -27.54 -0.02 8.18
N ARG A 60 -27.10 1.24 8.10
CA ARG A 60 -25.70 1.62 7.88
C ARG A 60 -24.90 0.93 8.98
N ALA A 61 -24.05 -0.04 8.62
CA ALA A 61 -23.22 -0.73 9.58
C ALA A 61 -22.48 0.32 10.43
N ALA A 62 -22.67 0.25 11.75
CA ALA A 62 -21.97 1.13 12.66
C ALA A 62 -20.46 0.98 12.38
N PRO A 63 -19.68 2.08 12.36
CA PRO A 63 -18.24 1.96 12.25
C PRO A 63 -17.76 1.05 13.38
N VAL A 64 -17.07 -0.03 13.02
CA VAL A 64 -16.33 -0.84 14.00
C VAL A 64 -15.43 0.14 14.72
N ALA A 65 -15.76 0.45 15.97
CA ALA A 65 -15.01 1.39 16.78
C ALA A 65 -13.62 0.80 16.99
N VAL A 66 -12.66 1.24 16.18
CA VAL A 66 -11.25 1.07 16.47
C VAL A 66 -11.04 1.87 17.76
N ARG A 67 -10.85 1.16 18.88
CA ARG A 67 -10.52 1.82 20.14
C ARG A 67 -9.31 2.74 19.87
N PRO A 68 -9.35 4.00 20.32
CA PRO A 68 -8.18 4.85 20.22
C PRO A 68 -7.01 4.11 20.87
N VAL A 69 -5.91 3.98 20.12
CA VAL A 69 -4.65 3.47 20.66
C VAL A 69 -4.33 4.37 21.87
N PRO A 70 -4.15 3.81 23.07
CA PRO A 70 -3.83 4.63 24.24
C PRO A 70 -2.60 5.47 23.93
N ALA A 71 -2.65 6.76 24.26
CA ALA A 71 -1.47 7.61 24.19
C ALA A 71 -0.39 6.99 25.09
N PRO A 72 0.84 6.79 24.60
CA PRO A 72 1.89 6.16 25.39
C PRO A 72 2.16 6.99 26.66
N SER A 73 2.05 6.32 27.81
CA SER A 73 2.55 6.82 29.08
C SER A 73 4.06 6.95 29.02
N ALA A 74 4.57 8.13 29.40
CA ALA A 74 5.95 8.54 29.24
C ALA A 74 6.90 7.83 30.22
N ALA A 75 7.57 6.80 29.71
CA ALA A 75 9.02 6.70 29.85
C ALA A 75 9.58 6.74 28.42
N ALA A 76 10.56 7.61 28.16
CA ALA A 76 11.17 7.71 26.83
C ALA A 76 11.93 6.41 26.54
N ARG A 77 11.26 5.47 25.88
CA ARG A 77 11.88 4.24 25.38
C ARG A 77 12.98 4.63 24.42
N GLU A 78 14.20 4.15 24.68
CA GLU A 78 15.31 4.33 23.75
C GLU A 78 14.91 3.76 22.38
N LEU A 79 15.04 4.59 21.35
CA LEU A 79 14.69 4.19 20.00
C LEU A 79 15.81 3.33 19.43
N PRO A 80 15.49 2.26 18.68
CA PRO A 80 16.52 1.49 18.01
C PRO A 80 17.28 2.34 17.01
N LYS A 81 18.59 2.08 16.86
CA LYS A 81 19.34 2.57 15.72
C LYS A 81 18.79 1.92 14.46
N VAL A 82 18.37 2.73 13.50
CA VAL A 82 17.77 2.30 12.23
C VAL A 82 18.44 2.97 11.05
N GLU A 83 18.34 2.33 9.88
CA GLU A 83 18.83 2.82 8.59
C GLU A 83 17.68 2.89 7.58
N SER A 84 17.77 3.82 6.61
CA SER A 84 16.80 3.89 5.51
C SER A 84 16.73 2.55 4.76
N GLY A 85 15.52 2.01 4.61
CA GLY A 85 15.28 0.70 4.02
C GLY A 85 15.12 -0.43 5.03
N ASP A 86 15.44 -0.22 6.30
CA ASP A 86 15.09 -1.19 7.35
C ASP A 86 13.57 -1.43 7.35
N ILE A 87 13.16 -2.68 7.59
CA ILE A 87 11.74 -3.04 7.65
C ILE A 87 11.38 -3.32 9.11
N LEU A 88 10.37 -2.61 9.60
CA LEU A 88 9.82 -2.80 10.94
C LEU A 88 8.51 -3.59 10.87
N PHE A 89 8.33 -4.50 11.81
CA PHE A 89 7.12 -5.28 11.99
C PHE A 89 6.62 -5.13 13.42
N LEU A 90 5.31 -5.01 13.59
CA LEU A 90 4.67 -4.85 14.90
C LEU A 90 3.86 -6.09 15.27
N ASP A 91 4.03 -6.51 16.51
CA ASP A 91 3.17 -7.45 17.19
C ASP A 91 2.24 -6.67 18.12
N PHE A 92 0.96 -6.57 17.77
CA PHE A 92 -0.06 -5.90 18.59
C PHE A 92 -0.60 -6.78 19.72
N GLY A 93 -0.07 -7.98 19.90
CA GLY A 93 -0.46 -8.92 20.94
C GLY A 93 -1.67 -9.77 20.55
N ARG A 94 -2.61 -9.90 21.48
CA ARG A 94 -3.79 -10.78 21.36
C ARG A 94 -5.08 -9.96 21.32
N GLY A 95 -6.12 -10.55 20.76
CA GLY A 95 -7.45 -9.96 20.68
C GLY A 95 -8.12 -10.28 19.34
N PRO A 96 -9.46 -10.24 19.25
CA PRO A 96 -10.18 -10.82 18.11
C PRO A 96 -9.71 -10.37 16.73
N TYR A 97 -9.43 -9.07 16.56
CA TYR A 97 -8.91 -8.53 15.29
C TYR A 97 -7.47 -8.99 14.99
N TYR A 98 -6.61 -8.95 16.01
CA TYR A 98 -5.19 -9.31 15.88
C TYR A 98 -5.02 -10.80 15.65
N ASP A 99 -5.77 -11.62 16.40
CA ASP A 99 -5.82 -13.06 16.24
C ASP A 99 -6.36 -13.45 14.85
N ALA A 100 -7.37 -12.73 14.33
CA ALA A 100 -7.87 -12.96 12.97
C ALA A 100 -6.84 -12.68 11.85
N ILE A 101 -5.82 -11.86 12.11
CA ILE A 101 -4.68 -11.65 11.19
C ILE A 101 -3.61 -12.72 11.42
N ALA A 102 -3.20 -12.91 12.67
CA ALA A 102 -2.03 -13.72 13.01
C ALA A 102 -2.29 -15.24 12.91
N ASP A 103 -3.48 -15.73 13.28
CA ASP A 103 -3.73 -17.18 13.30
C ASP A 103 -3.73 -17.80 11.90
N PRO A 104 -4.49 -17.27 10.90
CA PRO A 104 -4.47 -17.83 9.55
C PRO A 104 -3.10 -17.74 8.88
N THR A 105 -2.35 -16.67 9.18
CA THR A 105 -1.01 -16.49 8.63
C THR A 105 -0.02 -17.45 9.27
N LEU A 106 -0.06 -17.65 10.59
CA LEU A 106 0.76 -18.68 11.25
C LEU A 106 0.44 -20.08 10.71
N GLU A 107 -0.84 -20.46 10.62
CA GLU A 107 -1.24 -21.74 10.04
C GLU A 107 -0.68 -21.92 8.62
N GLN A 108 -0.74 -20.88 7.78
CA GLN A 108 -0.17 -20.88 6.43
C GLN A 108 1.35 -21.11 6.40
N PHE A 109 2.08 -20.71 7.44
CA PHE A 109 3.54 -20.81 7.54
C PHE A 109 4.03 -21.87 8.54
N GLY A 110 3.22 -22.88 8.85
CA GLY A 110 3.64 -24.04 9.67
C GLY A 110 3.24 -23.99 11.14
N GLY A 111 2.40 -23.04 11.55
CA GLY A 111 1.71 -23.01 12.85
C GLY A 111 2.49 -22.41 14.01
N GLU A 112 3.81 -22.29 13.91
CA GLU A 112 4.67 -21.72 14.96
C GLU A 112 5.43 -20.48 14.47
N GLY A 113 5.53 -19.45 15.30
CA GLY A 113 6.29 -18.25 14.96
C GLY A 113 5.83 -16.98 15.66
N VAL A 114 6.31 -15.85 15.13
CA VAL A 114 6.00 -14.51 15.62
C VAL A 114 4.63 -14.06 15.09
N ARG A 115 3.89 -13.28 15.90
CA ARG A 115 2.55 -12.78 15.55
C ARG A 115 2.66 -11.37 14.99
N LEU A 116 2.70 -11.24 13.67
CA LEU A 116 2.92 -9.95 13.01
C LEU A 116 1.65 -9.42 12.36
N HIS A 117 1.31 -8.19 12.68
CA HIS A 117 0.02 -7.58 12.31
C HIS A 117 0.20 -6.37 11.40
N HIS A 118 1.35 -5.70 11.49
CA HIS A 118 1.62 -4.49 10.75
C HIS A 118 3.10 -4.35 10.41
N SER A 119 3.39 -3.62 9.34
CA SER A 119 4.75 -3.37 8.88
C SER A 119 4.91 -1.99 8.23
N GLY A 120 6.17 -1.53 8.17
CA GLY A 120 6.56 -0.29 7.50
C GLY A 120 8.04 -0.28 7.16
N VAL A 121 8.43 0.60 6.23
CA VAL A 121 9.84 0.80 5.84
C VAL A 121 10.39 2.07 6.47
N VAL A 122 11.62 2.02 6.97
CA VAL A 122 12.29 3.15 7.59
C VAL A 122 12.82 4.12 6.52
N GLU A 123 12.68 5.41 6.80
CA GLU A 123 13.40 6.49 6.15
C GLU A 123 14.12 7.30 7.24
N VAL A 124 15.43 7.50 7.08
CA VAL A 124 16.22 8.41 7.90
C VAL A 124 16.52 9.65 7.07
N GLU A 125 15.99 10.79 7.48
CA GLU A 125 16.19 12.10 6.85
C GLU A 125 16.87 13.01 7.87
N ASP A 126 18.06 13.53 7.53
CA ASP A 126 18.90 14.37 8.42
C ASP A 126 19.12 13.78 9.82
N GLY A 127 19.31 12.46 9.89
CA GLY A 127 19.49 11.72 11.14
C GLY A 127 18.20 11.46 11.93
N VAL A 128 17.04 11.92 11.44
CA VAL A 128 15.74 11.72 12.09
C VAL A 128 15.02 10.53 11.45
N PRO A 129 14.66 9.49 12.22
CA PRO A 129 14.00 8.31 11.68
C PRO A 129 12.47 8.44 11.62
N PHE A 130 11.93 8.07 10.46
CA PHE A 130 10.52 7.97 10.15
C PHE A 130 10.21 6.58 9.59
N VAL A 131 8.93 6.23 9.58
CA VAL A 131 8.43 4.98 8.99
C VAL A 131 7.33 5.33 8.00
N TRP A 132 7.46 4.82 6.78
CA TRP A 132 6.40 4.79 5.79
C TRP A 132 5.55 3.55 6.00
N GLU A 133 4.24 3.75 6.19
CA GLU A 133 3.27 2.69 6.44
C GLU A 133 1.99 2.92 5.63
N ALA A 134 1.25 1.85 5.33
CA ALA A 134 -0.13 1.95 4.89
C ALA A 134 -1.06 1.67 6.07
N TRP A 135 -1.85 2.66 6.49
CA TRP A 135 -2.66 2.59 7.72
C TRP A 135 -4.13 2.95 7.48
N PRO A 136 -5.11 2.25 8.12
CA PRO A 136 -6.52 2.59 8.01
C PRO A 136 -6.83 4.07 8.32
N GLY A 137 -7.54 4.75 7.41
CA GLY A 137 -7.90 6.17 7.55
C GLY A 137 -6.79 7.17 7.22
N ARG A 138 -5.54 6.74 7.05
CA ARG A 138 -4.43 7.60 6.60
C ARG A 138 -3.87 7.22 5.23
N GLY A 139 -4.07 5.98 4.79
CA GLY A 139 -3.41 5.46 3.59
C GLY A 139 -1.90 5.34 3.79
N VAL A 140 -1.15 5.46 2.69
CA VAL A 140 0.31 5.51 2.72
C VAL A 140 0.74 6.83 3.34
N SER A 141 1.33 6.75 4.53
CA SER A 141 1.67 7.91 5.35
C SER A 141 3.03 7.74 6.02
N ARG A 142 3.67 8.87 6.30
CA ARG A 142 4.95 8.97 7.00
C ARG A 142 4.70 9.27 8.47
N VAL A 143 5.28 8.49 9.38
CA VAL A 143 5.10 8.64 10.82
C VAL A 143 6.47 8.62 11.52
N PRO A 144 6.76 9.53 12.47
CA PRO A 144 7.97 9.45 13.28
C PRO A 144 8.14 8.08 13.95
N LEU A 145 9.36 7.53 13.95
CA LEU A 145 9.64 6.18 14.49
C LEU A 145 9.08 5.97 15.90
N ARG A 146 9.20 6.96 16.78
CA ARG A 146 8.65 6.91 18.15
C ARG A 146 7.15 6.62 18.20
N PHE A 147 6.37 7.19 17.29
CA PHE A 147 4.91 7.01 17.26
C PHE A 147 4.53 5.68 16.60
N PHE A 148 5.35 5.20 15.67
CA PHE A 148 5.20 3.85 15.12
C PHE A 148 5.41 2.79 16.20
N LEU A 149 6.49 2.90 16.98
CA LEU A 149 6.84 1.95 18.05
C LEU A 149 6.00 2.10 19.32
N ALA A 150 5.38 3.26 19.56
CA ALA A 150 4.49 3.47 20.71
C ALA A 150 3.20 2.63 20.67
N ARG A 151 2.91 1.97 19.53
CA ARG A 151 1.72 1.13 19.35
C ARG A 151 1.88 -0.27 19.93
N VAL A 152 3.09 -0.61 20.38
CA VAL A 152 3.43 -1.93 20.94
C VAL A 152 4.04 -1.75 22.34
N ALA A 153 3.68 -2.63 23.26
CA ALA A 153 4.13 -2.56 24.65
C ALA A 153 5.50 -3.21 24.85
N GLY A 154 5.76 -4.30 24.13
CA GLY A 154 6.94 -5.14 24.27
C GLY A 154 8.19 -4.58 23.62
N GLY A 155 9.33 -5.12 24.07
CA GLY A 155 10.69 -4.89 23.57
C GLY A 155 10.90 -5.25 22.10
N ARG A 156 12.13 -5.03 21.62
CA ARG A 156 12.57 -5.61 20.35
C ARG A 156 12.60 -7.13 20.47
N GLY A 157 12.06 -7.86 19.50
CA GLY A 157 12.06 -9.32 19.47
C GLY A 157 11.14 -10.00 20.47
N GLN A 158 10.36 -9.25 21.24
CA GLN A 158 9.48 -9.76 22.29
C GLN A 158 8.02 -9.83 21.80
N PRO A 159 7.20 -10.76 22.34
CA PRO A 159 5.76 -10.76 22.13
C PRO A 159 5.12 -9.41 22.48
N GLY A 160 4.17 -8.97 21.67
CA GLY A 160 3.54 -7.66 21.81
C GLY A 160 4.49 -6.48 21.58
N GLY A 161 5.65 -6.71 20.94
CA GLY A 161 6.72 -5.75 20.68
C GLY A 161 6.94 -5.47 19.19
N TYR A 162 8.20 -5.28 18.79
CA TYR A 162 8.57 -5.03 17.39
C TYR A 162 9.75 -5.87 16.92
N TYR A 163 9.83 -6.07 15.60
CA TYR A 163 10.92 -6.78 14.93
C TYR A 163 11.51 -5.88 13.86
N LEU A 164 12.84 -5.88 13.77
CA LEU A 164 13.62 -5.00 12.89
C LEU A 164 14.46 -5.86 11.95
N GLY A 165 14.08 -5.87 10.68
CA GLY A 165 14.86 -6.45 9.59
C GLY A 165 15.81 -5.41 9.02
N ARG A 166 17.12 -5.59 9.26
CA ARG A 166 18.16 -4.78 8.66
C ARG A 166 18.62 -5.39 7.35
N LEU A 167 18.50 -4.64 6.28
CA LEU A 167 18.94 -5.11 4.96
C LEU A 167 20.42 -5.52 5.00
N ARG A 168 20.71 -6.67 4.38
CA ARG A 168 22.09 -7.12 4.19
C ARG A 168 22.84 -6.09 3.33
N PRO A 169 24.19 -5.98 3.47
CA PRO A 169 24.96 -4.93 2.80
C PRO A 169 24.68 -4.77 1.30
N GLU A 170 24.52 -5.88 0.59
CA GLU A 170 24.22 -5.95 -0.84
C GLU A 170 22.87 -5.33 -1.22
N TRP A 171 21.91 -5.28 -0.28
CA TRP A 171 20.57 -4.74 -0.50
C TRP A 171 20.38 -3.31 0.01
N ARG A 172 21.39 -2.68 0.62
CA ARG A 172 21.25 -1.34 1.21
C ARG A 172 20.93 -0.24 0.19
N ALA A 173 21.44 -0.37 -1.03
CA ALA A 173 21.10 0.57 -2.11
C ALA A 173 19.62 0.47 -2.49
N LEU A 174 19.11 -0.76 -2.63
CA LEU A 174 17.69 -1.03 -2.83
C LEU A 174 16.84 -0.48 -1.68
N GLY A 175 17.28 -0.64 -0.43
CA GLY A 175 16.58 -0.09 0.73
C GLY A 175 16.38 1.42 0.69
N ARG A 176 17.43 2.17 0.32
CA ARG A 176 17.32 3.62 0.14
C ARG A 176 16.37 3.98 -1.00
N ALA A 177 16.40 3.24 -2.11
CA ALA A 177 15.48 3.42 -3.21
C ALA A 177 14.03 3.11 -2.80
N ALA A 178 13.81 2.06 -2.00
CA ALA A 178 12.51 1.69 -1.44
C ALA A 178 11.94 2.79 -0.53
N ALA A 179 12.75 3.37 0.35
CA ALA A 179 12.34 4.51 1.18
C ALA A 179 11.95 5.73 0.33
N ALA A 180 12.74 6.07 -0.69
CA ALA A 180 12.43 7.16 -1.61
C ALA A 180 11.15 6.89 -2.43
N LYS A 181 10.96 5.65 -2.89
CA LYS A 181 9.74 5.20 -3.59
C LYS A 181 8.51 5.33 -2.69
N ALA A 182 8.61 5.01 -1.40
CA ALA A 182 7.51 5.17 -0.45
C ALA A 182 6.99 6.62 -0.38
N LYS A 183 7.90 7.60 -0.43
CA LYS A 183 7.56 9.02 -0.50
C LYS A 183 6.74 9.38 -1.74
N SER A 184 7.02 8.77 -2.89
CA SER A 184 6.22 8.96 -4.11
C SER A 184 4.81 8.37 -4.03
N LEU A 185 4.59 7.43 -3.10
CA LEU A 185 3.29 6.80 -2.87
C LEU A 185 2.48 7.48 -1.75
N ALA A 186 2.98 8.57 -1.17
CA ALA A 186 2.31 9.29 -0.09
C ALA A 186 0.87 9.68 -0.47
N GLY A 187 -0.07 9.47 0.46
CA GLY A 187 -1.49 9.80 0.28
C GLY A 187 -2.30 8.77 -0.52
N ARG A 188 -1.68 7.72 -1.06
CA ARG A 188 -2.42 6.60 -1.69
C ARG A 188 -3.33 5.93 -0.66
N PRO A 189 -4.57 5.55 -1.03
CA PRO A 189 -5.58 5.11 -0.07
C PRO A 189 -5.18 3.80 0.61
N TYR A 190 -5.70 3.58 1.82
CA TYR A 190 -5.60 2.27 2.47
C TYR A 190 -6.55 1.29 1.78
N ASP A 191 -6.06 0.10 1.48
CA ASP A 191 -6.85 -0.98 0.93
C ASP A 191 -7.39 -1.85 2.07
N GLY A 192 -8.64 -1.59 2.46
CA GLY A 192 -9.35 -2.41 3.44
C GLY A 192 -9.94 -3.69 2.85
N ASP A 193 -10.01 -3.78 1.52
CA ASP A 193 -10.60 -4.93 0.83
C ASP A 193 -9.55 -6.03 0.57
N MET A 194 -8.28 -5.72 0.87
CA MET A 194 -7.13 -6.60 0.69
C MET A 194 -6.98 -7.11 -0.76
N ALA A 195 -7.35 -6.25 -1.72
CA ALA A 195 -7.34 -6.58 -3.14
C ALA A 195 -5.95 -6.37 -3.75
N TRP A 196 -5.30 -7.44 -4.22
CA TRP A 196 -3.97 -7.37 -4.80
C TRP A 196 -3.81 -6.38 -5.98
N ASP A 197 -4.83 -6.26 -6.82
CA ASP A 197 -4.84 -5.35 -7.97
C ASP A 197 -5.61 -4.05 -7.70
N GLY A 198 -5.97 -3.80 -6.43
CA GLY A 198 -6.71 -2.61 -6.03
C GLY A 198 -5.87 -1.32 -6.07
N PRO A 199 -6.49 -0.14 -6.08
CA PRO A 199 -5.78 1.14 -6.16
C PRO A 199 -5.11 1.57 -4.84
N GLY A 200 -5.42 0.92 -3.72
CA GLY A 200 -4.87 1.22 -2.39
C GLY A 200 -3.74 0.29 -1.96
N PHE A 201 -3.28 0.48 -0.73
CA PHE A 201 -2.28 -0.38 -0.10
C PHE A 201 -2.73 -0.82 1.29
N TYR A 202 -2.52 -2.09 1.60
CA TYR A 202 -2.35 -2.54 2.99
C TYR A 202 -0.85 -2.69 3.30
N CYS A 203 -0.51 -2.81 4.58
CA CYS A 203 0.87 -2.65 5.08
C CYS A 203 1.88 -3.58 4.40
N SER A 204 1.61 -4.88 4.30
CA SER A 204 2.51 -5.83 3.65
C SER A 204 2.56 -5.68 2.12
N ARG A 205 1.48 -5.26 1.46
CA ARG A 205 1.49 -4.94 0.02
C ARG A 205 2.37 -3.74 -0.29
N LEU A 206 2.35 -2.71 0.56
CA LEU A 206 3.27 -1.58 0.44
C LEU A 206 4.72 -2.09 0.44
N ILE A 207 5.10 -2.94 1.40
CA ILE A 207 6.47 -3.50 1.45
C ILE A 207 6.80 -4.31 0.19
N SER A 208 5.89 -5.19 -0.27
CA SER A 208 6.12 -5.99 -1.48
C SER A 208 6.39 -5.10 -2.71
N VAL A 209 5.60 -4.03 -2.91
CA VAL A 209 5.79 -3.10 -4.03
C VAL A 209 7.08 -2.27 -3.89
N LEU A 210 7.44 -1.87 -2.67
CA LEU A 210 8.66 -1.09 -2.43
C LEU A 210 9.94 -1.90 -2.72
N PHE A 211 9.89 -3.21 -2.51
CA PHE A 211 11.01 -4.13 -2.72
C PHE A 211 10.80 -5.03 -3.94
N GLU A 212 9.97 -4.63 -4.91
CA GLU A 212 9.64 -5.46 -6.08
C GLU A 212 10.88 -5.86 -6.89
N GLU A 213 11.88 -4.98 -6.98
CA GLU A 213 13.14 -5.21 -7.69
C GLU A 213 13.96 -6.35 -7.09
N ALA A 214 13.79 -6.66 -5.80
CA ALA A 214 14.43 -7.83 -5.20
C ALA A 214 13.82 -9.15 -5.71
N GLY A 215 12.58 -9.12 -6.23
CA GLY A 215 11.87 -10.32 -6.68
C GLY A 215 11.54 -11.32 -5.55
N ILE A 216 11.63 -10.89 -4.28
CA ILE A 216 11.51 -11.75 -3.10
C ILE A 216 10.06 -11.97 -2.71
N PHE A 217 9.31 -10.87 -2.51
CA PHE A 217 7.97 -10.86 -1.91
C PHE A 217 6.87 -11.03 -2.96
N LYS A 218 6.69 -12.26 -3.45
CA LYS A 218 5.67 -12.56 -4.46
C LYS A 218 4.31 -12.82 -3.81
N PRO A 219 3.21 -12.36 -4.42
CA PRO A 219 1.88 -12.65 -3.93
C PRO A 219 1.61 -14.16 -3.98
N ARG A 220 0.90 -14.65 -2.97
CA ARG A 220 0.41 -16.03 -2.87
C ARG A 220 -1.06 -16.04 -2.44
N PRO A 221 -1.78 -17.17 -2.58
CA PRO A 221 -3.11 -17.30 -2.01
C PRO A 221 -3.08 -16.92 -0.52
N MET A 222 -3.79 -15.86 -0.12
CA MET A 222 -3.91 -15.45 1.28
C MET A 222 -4.93 -16.33 2.00
N SER A 223 -4.64 -16.64 3.26
CA SER A 223 -5.57 -17.33 4.16
C SER A 223 -6.27 -16.33 5.07
N PHE A 224 -7.60 -16.39 5.12
CA PHE A 224 -8.45 -15.65 6.05
C PHE A 224 -9.10 -16.58 7.08
N GLY A 225 -8.46 -17.72 7.33
CA GLY A 225 -8.87 -18.72 8.32
C GLY A 225 -9.78 -19.79 7.72
N ARG A 226 -9.66 -21.01 8.26
CA ARG A 226 -10.51 -22.14 7.87
C ARG A 226 -11.96 -21.91 8.29
N GLU A 227 -12.90 -22.47 7.53
CA GLU A 227 -14.32 -22.46 7.90
C GLU A 227 -14.52 -22.98 9.34
N GLY A 228 -15.41 -22.29 10.09
CA GLY A 228 -15.67 -22.59 11.50
C GLY A 228 -14.65 -22.03 12.50
N THR A 229 -13.55 -21.42 12.06
CA THR A 229 -12.60 -20.77 12.98
C THR A 229 -13.06 -19.36 13.40
N PRO A 230 -12.65 -18.86 14.59
CA PRO A 230 -12.93 -17.49 15.00
C PRO A 230 -12.39 -16.44 14.01
N ALA A 231 -11.22 -16.68 13.42
CA ALA A 231 -10.63 -15.81 12.41
C ALA A 231 -11.53 -15.72 11.17
N ARG A 232 -12.03 -16.86 10.67
CA ARG A 232 -12.94 -16.88 9.54
C ARG A 232 -14.24 -16.12 9.82
N ALA A 233 -14.86 -16.37 10.97
CA ALA A 233 -16.08 -15.67 11.38
C ALA A 233 -15.86 -14.14 11.48
N PHE A 234 -14.69 -13.71 11.98
CA PHE A 234 -14.32 -12.30 12.00
C PHE A 234 -14.28 -11.70 10.59
N TRP A 235 -13.60 -12.37 9.65
CA TRP A 235 -13.47 -11.88 8.28
C TRP A 235 -14.78 -11.91 7.50
N GLU A 236 -15.62 -12.94 7.69
CA GLU A 236 -16.96 -12.99 7.11
C GLU A 236 -17.79 -11.78 7.53
N ALA A 237 -17.81 -11.44 8.82
CA ALA A 237 -18.49 -10.24 9.31
C ALA A 237 -17.87 -8.95 8.74
N TYR A 238 -16.53 -8.87 8.69
CA TYR A 238 -15.81 -7.71 8.16
C TYR A 238 -16.14 -7.42 6.69
N PHE A 239 -16.13 -8.45 5.84
CA PHE A 239 -16.38 -8.31 4.41
C PHE A 239 -17.88 -8.21 4.09
N ALA A 240 -18.75 -8.89 4.83
CA ALA A 240 -20.21 -8.75 4.70
C ALA A 240 -20.66 -7.31 4.97
N ALA A 241 -20.09 -6.63 5.98
CA ALA A 241 -20.37 -5.22 6.26
C ALA A 241 -19.98 -4.27 5.11
N ARG A 242 -19.17 -4.74 4.15
CA ARG A 242 -18.73 -4.02 2.95
C ARG A 242 -19.46 -4.48 1.69
N GLY A 243 -20.35 -5.47 1.78
CA GLY A 243 -20.99 -6.08 0.61
C GLY A 243 -20.02 -6.86 -0.27
N LEU A 244 -18.94 -7.39 0.31
CA LEU A 244 -17.90 -8.14 -0.39
C LEU A 244 -17.80 -9.57 0.15
N PRO A 245 -17.36 -10.54 -0.67
CA PRO A 245 -16.96 -11.85 -0.17
C PRO A 245 -15.60 -11.77 0.52
N VAL A 246 -15.31 -12.72 1.42
CA VAL A 246 -13.95 -12.89 1.96
C VAL A 246 -13.01 -13.25 0.80
N PRO A 247 -11.91 -12.52 0.57
CA PRO A 247 -10.99 -12.76 -0.55
C PRO A 247 -10.03 -13.94 -0.25
N ASP A 248 -10.56 -15.00 0.35
CA ASP A 248 -9.79 -16.18 0.71
C ASP A 248 -9.26 -16.90 -0.52
N GLY A 249 -7.99 -17.32 -0.47
CA GLY A 249 -7.27 -17.89 -1.61
C GLY A 249 -6.90 -16.90 -2.72
N ARG A 250 -7.31 -15.63 -2.62
CA ARG A 250 -6.90 -14.59 -3.60
C ARG A 250 -5.43 -14.22 -3.38
N PRO A 251 -4.72 -13.77 -4.43
CA PRO A 251 -3.32 -13.37 -4.30
C PRO A 251 -3.13 -12.25 -3.27
N GLY A 252 -2.03 -12.30 -2.54
CA GLY A 252 -1.60 -11.24 -1.64
C GLY A 252 -0.40 -11.62 -0.79
N VAL A 253 -0.06 -10.78 0.18
CA VAL A 253 1.09 -10.96 1.07
C VAL A 253 0.70 -10.60 2.51
N SER A 254 1.25 -11.29 3.50
CA SER A 254 1.01 -10.98 4.92
C SER A 254 2.27 -10.40 5.59
N PRO A 255 2.14 -9.66 6.71
CA PRO A 255 3.31 -9.19 7.47
C PRO A 255 4.23 -10.35 7.87
N LEU A 256 3.68 -11.49 8.27
CA LEU A 256 4.45 -12.69 8.59
C LEU A 256 5.16 -13.26 7.35
N GLY A 257 4.50 -13.31 6.19
CA GLY A 257 5.12 -13.78 4.95
C GLY A 257 6.30 -12.92 4.53
N ILE A 258 6.13 -11.58 4.54
CA ILE A 258 7.22 -10.62 4.29
C ILE A 258 8.37 -10.83 5.28
N TYR A 259 8.05 -11.05 6.55
CA TYR A 259 9.06 -11.25 7.59
C TYR A 259 9.90 -12.52 7.37
N LEU A 260 9.25 -13.66 7.13
CA LEU A 260 9.92 -14.95 6.98
C LEU A 260 10.79 -14.99 5.72
N GLU A 261 10.23 -14.56 4.59
CA GLU A 261 10.94 -14.51 3.31
C GLU A 261 12.10 -13.51 3.33
N GLY A 262 11.89 -12.38 3.98
CA GLY A 262 12.89 -11.33 4.08
C GLY A 262 14.06 -11.76 4.95
N ARG A 263 13.81 -12.47 6.06
CA ARG A 263 14.87 -13.00 6.92
C ARG A 263 15.77 -14.02 6.21
N GLU A 264 15.20 -14.78 5.30
CA GLU A 264 15.94 -15.78 4.52
C GLU A 264 16.82 -15.11 3.44
N ARG A 265 16.33 -14.05 2.78
CA ARG A 265 16.89 -13.58 1.50
C ARG A 265 17.29 -12.11 1.44
N LEU A 266 16.73 -11.23 2.28
CA LEU A 266 16.83 -9.77 2.13
C LEU A 266 17.51 -9.07 3.32
N PHE A 267 17.15 -9.46 4.54
CA PHE A 267 17.58 -8.79 5.75
C PHE A 267 18.04 -9.79 6.81
N GLU A 268 18.83 -9.30 7.74
CA GLU A 268 19.12 -9.97 9.00
C GLU A 268 18.24 -9.36 10.09
N LEU A 269 17.86 -10.16 11.08
CA LEU A 269 17.32 -9.60 12.30
C LEU A 269 18.49 -8.95 13.01
N ALA A 270 18.54 -7.62 13.02
CA ALA A 270 19.70 -6.99 13.65
C ALA A 270 19.79 -7.44 15.12
N GLY A 271 21.01 -7.68 15.59
CA GLY A 271 21.26 -8.17 16.95
C GLY A 271 20.72 -7.21 18.02
N PRO A 272 20.57 -7.68 19.28
CA PRO A 272 20.25 -6.82 20.42
C PRO A 272 21.20 -5.63 20.50
#